data_AF-A0A259TU53-F1
#
_entry.id   AF-A0A259TU53-F1
#
_cell.length_a   1.000
_cell.length_b   1.000
_cell.length_c   1.000
_cell.angle_alpha   90.00
_cell.angle_beta   90.00
_cell.angle_gamma   90.00
#
_symmetry.space_group_name_H-M   'P 1'
#
loop_
_entity.id
_entity.type
_entity.pdbx_description
1 polymer ?
#
loop_
_entity_poly.entity_id
_entity_poly.type
_entity_poly.pdbx_seq_one_letter_code
_entity_poly.pdbx_strand_id
1 'polypeptide(L)'
;MESRSGSVPRRAVAPVWPFADTRPLAVETASEVAQTGALTASVFDAYRASVKVPGACPHPTRLVESAAMAAATAPPCAYRPTLPEHLVSRGLLSDAQLETVCRAGAAHTERLPGTGEEAGRRQGFFVGDGTGMGKA
;
A
#
# COMPACT_ATOMS: atom_id res chain seq x y z
N MET A 1 31.43 -24.05 -13.65
CA MET A 1 31.55 -22.57 -13.78
C MET A 1 30.51 -21.99 -12.82
N GLU A 2 30.85 -21.87 -11.54
CA GLU A 2 29.91 -21.52 -10.46
C GLU A 2 29.54 -20.03 -10.47
N SER A 3 28.24 -19.74 -10.57
CA SER A 3 27.67 -18.40 -10.48
C SER A 3 27.71 -17.90 -9.04
N ARG A 4 28.52 -16.87 -8.77
CA ARG A 4 28.53 -16.16 -7.49
C ARG A 4 27.27 -15.29 -7.38
N SER A 5 26.21 -15.84 -6.78
CA SER A 5 25.11 -15.04 -6.24
C SER A 5 25.63 -14.31 -5.00
N GLY A 6 26.25 -13.14 -5.22
CA GLY A 6 26.69 -12.27 -4.14
C GLY A 6 25.48 -11.53 -3.57
N SER A 7 24.83 -12.09 -2.54
CA SER A 7 23.91 -11.29 -1.74
C SER A 7 24.74 -10.28 -0.95
N VAL A 8 24.68 -9.01 -1.33
CA VAL A 8 25.24 -7.94 -0.52
C VAL A 8 24.52 -7.97 0.83
N PRO A 9 25.21 -8.21 1.96
CA PRO A 9 24.56 -8.23 3.25
C PRO A 9 23.97 -6.85 3.52
N ARG A 10 22.64 -6.77 3.68
CA ARG A 10 21.98 -5.54 4.13
C ARG A 10 22.53 -5.25 5.52
N ARG A 11 23.26 -4.15 5.66
CA ARG A 11 23.68 -3.65 6.97
C ARG A 11 22.43 -3.42 7.81
N ALA A 12 22.23 -4.23 8.84
CA ALA A 12 21.14 -4.06 9.78
C ALA A 12 21.42 -2.79 10.59
N VAL A 13 20.76 -1.70 10.21
CA VAL A 13 20.72 -0.47 11.00
C VAL A 13 19.56 -0.63 11.96
N ALA A 14 19.84 -0.65 13.27
CA ALA A 14 18.78 -0.61 14.27
C ALA A 14 18.04 0.72 14.11
N PRO A 15 16.70 0.70 13.99
CA PRO A 15 15.94 1.93 13.83
C PRO A 15 16.06 2.76 15.10
N VAL A 16 16.48 4.01 14.94
CA VAL A 16 16.55 5.00 16.02
C VAL A 16 15.25 5.80 16.07
N TRP A 17 14.99 6.44 17.20
CA TRP A 17 13.82 7.33 17.38
C TRP A 17 13.64 8.29 16.18
N PRO A 18 12.42 8.47 15.65
CA PRO A 18 11.13 7.98 16.15
C PRO A 18 10.77 6.55 15.73
N PHE A 19 11.67 5.78 15.12
CA PHE A 19 11.34 4.49 14.51
C PHE A 19 11.66 3.27 15.40
N ALA A 20 11.95 3.46 16.68
CA ALA A 20 12.45 2.40 17.56
C ALA A 20 11.47 1.21 17.74
N ASP A 21 10.17 1.44 17.57
CA ASP A 21 9.07 0.47 17.62
C ASP A 21 8.71 -0.12 16.24
N THR A 22 9.63 -0.04 15.27
CA THR A 22 9.39 -0.55 13.91
C THR A 22 9.22 -2.06 13.90
N ARG A 23 8.12 -2.51 13.28
CA ARG A 23 7.84 -3.92 13.04
C ARG A 23 7.04 -4.12 11.75
N PRO A 24 7.04 -5.33 11.16
CA PRO A 24 6.11 -5.66 10.09
C PRO A 24 4.65 -5.52 10.57
N LEU A 25 3.84 -4.77 9.83
CA LEU A 25 2.43 -4.60 10.15
C LEU A 25 1.61 -5.83 9.75
N ALA A 26 0.53 -6.07 10.50
CA ALA A 26 -0.52 -6.97 10.06
C ALA A 26 -1.28 -6.34 8.89
N VAL A 27 -1.47 -7.11 7.81
CA VAL A 27 -2.27 -6.69 6.66
C VAL A 27 -3.27 -7.80 6.35
N GLU A 28 -4.52 -7.39 6.23
CA GLU A 28 -5.65 -8.20 5.81
C GLU A 28 -6.08 -7.70 4.44
N THR A 29 -6.12 -8.60 3.46
CA THR A 29 -6.76 -8.32 2.17
C THR A 29 -8.26 -8.41 2.37
N ALA A 30 -9.01 -7.34 2.08
CA ALA A 30 -10.46 -7.46 2.01
C ALA A 30 -10.79 -8.47 0.89
N SER A 31 -11.37 -9.59 1.28
CA SER A 31 -11.87 -10.63 0.36
C SER A 31 -13.12 -10.12 -0.34
N GLU A 32 -13.06 -9.94 -1.65
CA GLU A 32 -14.16 -9.91 -2.66
C GLU A 32 -15.50 -9.26 -2.33
N VAL A 33 -15.65 -8.48 -1.27
CA VAL A 33 -16.82 -7.64 -1.11
C VAL A 33 -16.62 -6.50 -2.08
N ALA A 34 -17.12 -6.69 -3.30
CA ALA A 34 -17.47 -5.61 -4.20
C ALA A 34 -18.04 -4.49 -3.32
N GLN A 35 -17.37 -3.34 -3.26
CA GLN A 35 -18.06 -2.11 -2.86
C GLN A 35 -19.28 -2.09 -3.77
N THR A 36 -20.45 -2.34 -3.16
CA THR A 36 -21.71 -2.75 -3.81
C THR A 36 -21.60 -2.70 -5.33
N GLY A 37 -21.34 -3.81 -6.02
CA GLY A 37 -21.18 -3.81 -7.49
C GLY A 37 -22.39 -3.27 -8.27
N ALA A 38 -23.42 -2.79 -7.56
CA ALA A 38 -24.43 -1.89 -8.05
C ALA A 38 -23.81 -0.51 -8.33
N LEU A 39 -23.65 -0.21 -9.61
CA LEU A 39 -23.54 1.18 -10.07
C LEU A 39 -24.67 1.99 -9.43
N THR A 40 -24.32 2.88 -8.52
CA THR A 40 -25.27 3.83 -7.96
C THR A 40 -25.59 4.87 -9.03
N ALA A 41 -26.74 5.56 -8.94
CA ALA A 41 -26.99 6.71 -9.80
C ALA A 41 -26.08 7.92 -9.49
N SER A 42 -25.14 7.77 -8.55
CA SER A 42 -24.20 8.81 -8.16
C SER A 42 -22.97 8.82 -9.08
N VAL A 43 -22.39 9.99 -9.29
CA VAL A 43 -21.13 10.12 -10.06
C VAL A 43 -19.92 9.69 -9.20
N PHE A 44 -20.04 9.87 -7.88
CA PHE A 44 -18.97 9.63 -6.92
C PHE A 44 -19.48 8.82 -5.73
N ASP A 45 -18.74 7.78 -5.38
CA ASP A 45 -18.95 6.99 -4.18
C ASP A 45 -17.88 7.30 -3.13
N ALA A 46 -18.19 6.98 -1.88
CA ALA A 46 -17.26 7.20 -0.79
C ALA A 46 -16.12 6.17 -0.87
N TYR A 47 -14.87 6.64 -0.95
CA TYR A 47 -13.71 5.77 -1.06
C TYR A 47 -13.55 4.92 0.20
N ARG A 48 -13.22 3.65 0.03
CA ARG A 48 -12.94 2.71 1.13
C ARG A 48 -11.67 1.95 0.81
N ALA A 49 -10.69 2.02 1.71
CA ALA A 49 -9.50 1.18 1.59
C ALA A 49 -9.89 -0.30 1.55
N SER A 50 -9.43 -1.01 0.52
CA SER A 50 -9.56 -2.46 0.31
C SER A 50 -8.45 -3.25 1.00
N VAL A 51 -7.34 -2.60 1.35
CA VAL A 51 -6.26 -3.16 2.17
C VAL A 51 -6.49 -2.72 3.61
N LYS A 52 -6.66 -3.68 4.52
CA LYS A 52 -6.96 -3.40 5.92
C LYS A 52 -5.72 -3.63 6.78
N VAL A 53 -5.34 -2.58 7.51
CA VAL A 53 -4.33 -2.67 8.59
C VAL A 53 -5.10 -2.61 9.91
N PRO A 54 -5.04 -3.65 10.76
CA PRO A 54 -5.69 -3.64 12.06
C PRO A 54 -5.27 -2.42 12.90
N GLY A 55 -6.25 -1.73 13.48
CA GLY A 55 -6.03 -0.52 14.26
C GLY A 55 -5.89 0.77 13.45
N ALA A 56 -5.98 0.72 12.12
CA ALA A 56 -5.98 1.92 11.29
C ALA A 56 -7.24 2.77 11.52
N CYS A 57 -7.04 4.09 11.59
CA CYS A 57 -8.13 5.05 11.70
C CYS A 57 -8.65 5.47 10.31
N PRO A 58 -9.95 5.78 10.17
CA PRO A 58 -10.47 6.38 8.95
C PRO A 58 -9.77 7.69 8.61
N HIS A 59 -9.63 7.97 7.32
CA HIS A 59 -9.08 9.26 6.87
C HIS A 59 -9.91 10.45 7.37
N PRO A 60 -9.28 11.55 7.86
CA PRO A 60 -10.00 12.67 8.48
C PRO A 60 -10.87 13.45 7.49
N THR A 61 -10.48 13.48 6.21
CA THR A 61 -11.27 14.07 5.13
C THR A 61 -12.16 13.01 4.48
N ARG A 62 -13.37 13.39 4.04
CA ARG A 62 -14.24 12.49 3.27
C ARG A 62 -13.62 12.27 1.89
N LEU A 63 -13.10 11.07 1.68
CA LEU A 63 -12.54 10.66 0.40
C LEU A 63 -13.63 10.10 -0.50
N VAL A 64 -13.53 10.39 -1.79
CA VAL A 64 -14.45 9.92 -2.82
C VAL A 64 -13.68 9.37 -4.01
N GLU A 65 -14.31 8.44 -4.72
CA GLU A 65 -13.85 7.88 -5.98
C GLU A 65 -15.02 7.84 -6.97
N SER A 66 -14.75 7.62 -8.27
CA SER A 66 -15.86 7.47 -9.22
C SER A 66 -16.64 6.19 -8.91
N ALA A 67 -17.95 6.21 -9.11
CA ALA A 67 -18.79 5.03 -8.89
C ALA A 67 -18.32 3.81 -9.71
N ALA A 68 -17.74 4.04 -10.89
CA ALA A 68 -17.15 2.99 -11.72
C ALA A 68 -15.90 2.36 -11.09
N MET A 69 -15.03 3.14 -10.43
CA MET A 69 -13.86 2.60 -9.72
C MET A 69 -14.29 1.85 -8.45
N ALA A 70 -15.26 2.39 -7.71
CA ALA A 70 -15.83 1.69 -6.55
C ALA A 70 -16.44 0.34 -6.96
N ALA A 71 -17.17 0.27 -8.07
CA ALA A 71 -17.76 -1.00 -8.53
C ALA A 71 -16.72 -2.04 -8.98
N ALA A 72 -15.46 -1.66 -9.22
CA ALA A 72 -14.41 -2.56 -9.66
C ALA A 72 -13.78 -3.32 -8.48
N THR A 73 -13.41 -4.58 -8.72
CA THR A 73 -12.65 -5.34 -7.73
C THR A 73 -11.20 -4.84 -7.69
N ALA A 74 -10.79 -4.28 -6.55
CA ALA A 74 -9.41 -3.85 -6.35
C ALA A 74 -8.45 -5.06 -6.38
N PRO A 75 -7.26 -4.93 -6.99
CA PRO A 75 -6.29 -6.02 -7.01
C PRO A 75 -5.79 -6.32 -5.59
N PRO A 76 -5.54 -7.60 -5.26
CA PRO A 76 -5.11 -8.01 -3.94
C PRO A 76 -3.73 -7.42 -3.60
N CYS A 77 -3.52 -7.12 -2.32
CA CYS A 77 -2.24 -6.62 -1.82
C CYS A 77 -1.93 -7.25 -0.46
N ALA A 78 -0.93 -8.14 -0.43
CA ALA A 78 -0.49 -8.84 0.79
C ALA A 78 0.83 -8.29 1.37
N TYR A 79 1.35 -7.18 0.81
CA TYR A 79 2.61 -6.61 1.28
C TYR A 79 2.47 -6.08 2.70
N ARG A 80 3.39 -6.48 3.59
CA ARG A 80 3.42 -6.09 5.00
C ARG A 80 4.51 -5.05 5.22
N PRO A 81 4.18 -3.74 5.26
CA PRO A 81 5.19 -2.71 5.45
C PRO A 81 5.80 -2.84 6.84
N THR A 82 7.10 -2.57 6.93
CA THR A 82 7.81 -2.48 8.21
C THR A 82 7.81 -1.02 8.64
N LEU A 83 6.96 -0.69 9.62
CA LEU A 83 6.71 0.68 10.07
C LEU A 83 6.65 0.72 11.61
N PRO A 84 6.88 1.89 12.22
CA PRO A 84 6.60 2.11 13.63
C PRO A 84 5.13 1.84 13.96
N GLU A 85 4.89 1.10 15.04
CA GLU A 85 3.54 0.79 15.52
C GLU A 85 2.73 2.07 15.81
N HIS A 86 3.38 3.08 16.40
CA HIS A 86 2.71 4.32 16.78
C HIS A 86 2.11 5.10 15.59
N LEU A 87 2.57 4.88 14.35
CA LEU A 87 1.98 5.50 13.17
C LEU A 87 0.54 5.03 12.96
N VAL A 88 0.25 3.77 13.31
CA VAL A 88 -1.09 3.18 13.23
C VAL A 88 -1.87 3.45 14.51
N SER A 89 -1.33 3.07 15.67
CA SER A 89 -2.06 3.09 16.94
C SER A 89 -2.45 4.50 17.41
N ARG A 90 -1.71 5.53 16.96
CA ARG A 90 -2.05 6.95 17.23
C ARG A 90 -2.80 7.61 16.06
N GLY A 91 -3.13 6.87 15.00
CA GLY A 91 -3.84 7.38 13.83
C GLY A 91 -3.07 8.46 13.06
N LEU A 92 -1.72 8.42 13.09
CA LEU A 92 -0.90 9.38 12.34
C LEU A 92 -0.93 9.10 10.84
N LEU A 93 -1.12 7.83 10.46
CA LEU A 93 -1.48 7.43 9.11
C LEU A 93 -2.91 6.88 9.11
N SER A 94 -3.72 7.35 8.17
CA SER A 94 -5.07 6.82 7.98
C SER A 94 -5.05 5.48 7.24
N ASP A 95 -6.20 4.80 7.22
CA ASP A 95 -6.46 3.59 6.44
C ASP A 95 -6.09 3.74 4.95
N ALA A 96 -6.53 4.82 4.30
CA ALA A 96 -6.21 5.12 2.90
C ALA A 96 -4.70 5.33 2.65
N GLN A 97 -4.01 6.03 3.56
CA GLN A 97 -2.58 6.26 3.44
C GLN A 97 -1.78 4.97 3.66
N LEU A 98 -2.20 4.14 4.62
CA LEU A 98 -1.61 2.82 4.86
C LEU A 98 -1.81 1.87 3.67
N GLU A 99 -2.98 1.89 3.01
CA GLU A 99 -3.20 1.16 1.76
C GLU A 99 -2.19 1.60 0.69
N THR A 100 -2.01 2.90 0.49
CA THR A 100 -1.04 3.45 -0.48
C THR A 100 0.37 2.96 -0.19
N VAL A 101 0.81 2.94 1.08
CA VAL A 101 2.11 2.41 1.47
C VAL A 101 2.22 0.91 1.17
N CYS A 102 1.16 0.13 1.42
CA CYS A 102 1.15 -1.29 1.12
C CYS A 102 1.28 -1.55 -0.39
N ARG A 103 0.51 -0.83 -1.21
CA ARG A 103 0.54 -0.97 -2.68
C ARG A 103 1.87 -0.52 -3.28
N ALA A 104 2.44 0.58 -2.79
CA ALA A 104 3.76 1.04 -3.21
C ALA A 104 4.84 0.01 -2.86
N GLY A 105 4.78 -0.55 -1.65
CA GLY A 105 5.67 -1.62 -1.22
C GLY A 105 5.55 -2.87 -2.09
N ALA A 106 4.32 -3.30 -2.41
CA ALA A 106 4.06 -4.42 -3.30
C ALA A 106 4.61 -4.18 -4.72
N ALA A 107 4.37 -3.01 -5.31
CA ALA A 107 4.96 -2.66 -6.60
C ALA A 107 6.49 -2.71 -6.55
N HIS A 108 7.09 -2.22 -5.46
CA HIS A 108 8.53 -2.25 -5.28
C HIS A 108 9.10 -3.66 -5.05
N THR A 109 8.31 -4.69 -4.73
CA THR A 109 8.83 -6.07 -4.69
C THR A 109 8.97 -6.67 -6.09
N GLU A 110 8.23 -6.14 -7.05
CA GLU A 110 8.21 -6.63 -8.43
C GLU A 110 9.29 -5.98 -9.32
N ARG A 111 9.58 -6.66 -10.43
CA ARG A 111 10.44 -6.15 -11.51
C ARG A 111 9.66 -6.14 -12.81
N LEU A 112 9.83 -5.08 -13.58
CA LEU A 112 9.33 -5.00 -14.95
C LEU A 112 10.06 -6.05 -15.82
N PRO A 113 9.47 -6.46 -16.96
CA PRO A 113 10.18 -7.27 -17.93
C PRO A 113 11.50 -6.61 -18.36
N GLY A 114 12.56 -7.41 -18.47
CA GLY A 114 13.84 -6.96 -18.99
C GLY A 114 14.01 -7.24 -20.49
N THR A 115 15.19 -6.98 -21.02
CA THR A 115 15.55 -7.27 -22.42
C THR A 115 16.51 -8.45 -22.47
N GLY A 116 16.14 -9.49 -23.21
CA GLY A 116 16.93 -10.73 -23.28
C GLY A 116 17.02 -11.40 -21.90
N GLU A 117 18.25 -11.73 -21.48
CA GLU A 117 18.56 -12.35 -20.19
C GLU A 117 18.68 -11.32 -19.04
N GLU A 118 18.64 -10.02 -19.33
CA GLU A 118 18.81 -8.99 -18.30
C GLU A 118 17.56 -8.86 -17.42
N ALA A 119 17.75 -8.81 -16.10
CA ALA A 119 16.67 -8.52 -15.17
C ALA A 119 16.15 -7.09 -15.35
N GLY A 120 14.85 -6.91 -15.52
CA GLY A 120 14.27 -5.59 -15.67
C GLY A 120 14.33 -4.74 -14.40
N ARG A 121 14.01 -3.45 -14.58
CA ARG A 121 14.04 -2.45 -13.50
C ARG A 121 12.96 -2.78 -12.46
N ARG A 122 13.22 -2.41 -11.20
CA ARG A 122 12.21 -2.49 -10.14
C ARG A 122 10.99 -1.68 -10.57
N GLN A 123 9.80 -2.25 -10.46
CA GLN A 123 8.57 -1.53 -10.78
C GLN A 123 8.44 -0.33 -9.82
N GLY A 124 8.09 0.83 -10.36
CA GLY A 124 7.79 2.03 -9.57
C GLY A 124 6.31 2.10 -9.18
N PHE A 125 5.98 3.06 -8.33
CA PHE A 125 4.60 3.34 -7.93
C PHE A 125 4.26 4.82 -8.16
N PHE A 126 3.08 5.08 -8.70
CA PHE A 126 2.59 6.45 -8.93
C PHE A 126 1.40 6.75 -8.01
N VAL A 127 1.46 7.89 -7.35
CA VAL A 127 0.46 8.34 -6.37
C VAL A 127 -0.36 9.46 -7.02
N GLY A 128 -1.53 9.09 -7.55
CA GLY A 128 -2.37 9.94 -8.41
C GLY A 128 -3.69 10.43 -7.80
N ASP A 129 -3.88 10.25 -6.50
CA ASP A 129 -5.06 10.69 -5.76
C ASP A 129 -5.21 12.23 -5.71
N GLY A 130 -6.40 12.72 -5.36
CA GLY A 130 -6.70 14.16 -5.27
C GLY A 130 -6.05 14.87 -4.07
N THR A 131 -6.30 16.17 -3.92
CA THR A 131 -5.85 16.91 -2.72
C THR A 131 -6.54 16.39 -1.45
N GLY A 132 -5.95 16.65 -0.28
CA GLY A 132 -6.52 16.24 1.02
C GLY A 132 -6.02 14.89 1.55
N MET A 133 -5.34 14.09 0.75
CA MET A 133 -4.83 12.75 1.11
C MET A 133 -3.51 12.76 1.90
N GLY A 134 -2.90 13.93 2.13
CA GLY A 134 -1.64 14.06 2.85
C GLY A 134 -0.41 13.50 2.13
N LYS A 135 -0.24 13.83 0.84
CA LYS A 135 0.91 13.40 0.01
C LYS A 135 2.24 14.11 0.32
N ALA A 136 2.20 15.25 1.01
CA ALA A 136 3.34 16.14 1.23
C ALA A 136 3.99 15.91 2.59
#